data_AF-A0A817PR22-F1
#
_entry.id   AF-A0A817PR22-F1
#
_cell.length_a   1.000
_cell.length_b   1.000
_cell.length_c   1.000
_cell.angle_alpha   90.00
_cell.angle_beta   90.00
_cell.angle_gamma   90.00
#
_symmetry.space_group_name_H-M   'P 1'
#
loop_
_entity.id
_entity.type
_entity.pdbx_description
1 polymer ?
#
loop_
_entity_poly.entity_id
_entity_poly.type
_entity_poly.pdbx_seq_one_letter_code
_entity_poly.pdbx_strand_id
1 'polypeptide(L)'
;MPVSSPLFDINQLNIEQQKKFDTVYNELKSKHTSYLQHKLNLPLKTNFDSEQEENEWCYELHRFLRARKWNVTHTIKSIREMIQWRIDNNVDLILEHAPTASRMDLLRRVMPSAQHGYTKAHRPLYIEKSGLIRVNKILNMFTPEELLECHIYWLEYNCQLARERSRQVGKHVETFATIIDLHGCKWNIRKVLHLYKQSLYIDENYYPERLGQMFIVNPPAIFPALWNLVKHWFDPVTKTKIIVIKKGSGTSALLLQHIDSDQLPHEYGGSCNSCSTAPNCISVYDWGKDTADDEQEE
;
A
#
# COMPACT_ATOMS: atom_id res chain seq x y z
N MET A 1 1.63 -11.93 -25.30
CA MET A 1 1.14 -10.57 -25.00
C MET A 1 2.36 -9.71 -24.69
N PRO A 2 2.41 -8.44 -25.10
CA PRO A 2 3.58 -7.61 -24.85
C PRO A 2 3.77 -7.51 -23.33
N VAL A 3 4.95 -7.92 -22.86
CA VAL A 3 5.41 -7.69 -21.49
C VAL A 3 5.27 -6.18 -21.28
N SER A 4 4.42 -5.77 -20.34
CA SER A 4 4.26 -4.35 -20.03
C SER A 4 5.65 -3.78 -19.75
N SER A 5 6.08 -2.79 -20.54
CA SER A 5 7.31 -2.05 -20.28
C SER A 5 7.37 -1.67 -18.80
N PRO A 6 8.57 -1.65 -18.18
CA PRO A 6 8.70 -1.20 -16.80
C PRO A 6 7.99 0.15 -16.65
N LEU A 7 7.20 0.27 -15.58
CA LEU A 7 6.26 1.37 -15.36
C LEU A 7 6.94 2.75 -15.25
N PHE A 8 8.25 2.80 -15.24
CA PHE A 8 9.06 4.00 -15.40
C PHE A 8 10.52 3.62 -15.62
N ASP A 9 11.16 4.30 -16.55
CA ASP A 9 12.60 4.44 -16.63
C ASP A 9 12.87 5.94 -16.65
N ILE A 10 13.66 6.46 -15.70
CA ILE A 10 14.05 7.88 -15.68
C ILE A 10 14.67 8.28 -17.02
N ASN A 11 15.25 7.32 -17.74
CA ASN A 11 15.81 7.51 -19.06
C ASN A 11 14.77 7.70 -20.19
N GLN A 12 13.47 7.71 -19.90
CA GLN A 12 12.38 7.86 -20.87
C GLN A 12 11.59 9.18 -20.73
N LEU A 13 12.08 10.15 -19.96
CA LEU A 13 11.45 11.48 -19.90
C LEU A 13 11.60 12.22 -21.23
N ASN A 14 10.51 12.84 -21.70
CA ASN A 14 10.62 13.77 -22.82
C ASN A 14 11.35 15.06 -22.38
N ILE A 15 11.77 15.88 -23.34
CA ILE A 15 12.57 17.09 -23.08
C ILE A 15 11.88 18.04 -22.08
N GLU A 16 10.56 18.18 -22.15
CA GLU A 16 9.82 19.06 -21.23
C GLU A 16 9.77 18.47 -19.81
N GLN A 17 9.52 17.16 -19.71
CA GLN A 17 9.50 16.43 -18.44
C GLN A 17 10.88 16.46 -17.77
N GLN A 18 11.96 16.25 -18.52
CA GLN A 18 13.32 16.31 -18.00
C GLN A 18 13.62 17.69 -17.39
N LYS A 19 13.30 18.78 -18.10
CA LYS A 19 13.49 20.15 -17.59
C LYS A 19 12.75 20.40 -16.27
N LYS A 20 11.51 19.92 -16.18
CA LYS A 20 10.70 20.03 -14.96
C LYS A 20 11.27 19.20 -13.83
N PHE A 21 11.71 17.98 -14.13
CA PHE A 21 12.40 17.12 -13.17
C PHE A 21 13.65 17.81 -12.62
N ASP A 22 14.53 18.30 -13.48
CA ASP A 22 15.77 18.98 -13.10
C ASP A 22 15.50 20.21 -12.23
N THR A 23 14.44 20.97 -12.54
CA THR A 23 14.05 22.12 -11.73
C THR A 23 13.63 21.70 -10.32
N VAL A 24 12.77 20.69 -10.18
CA VAL A 24 12.34 20.18 -8.88
C VAL A 24 13.51 19.59 -8.10
N TYR A 25 14.34 18.78 -8.77
CA TYR A 25 15.52 18.15 -8.19
C TYR A 25 16.48 19.19 -7.59
N ASN A 26 16.84 20.20 -8.38
CA ASN A 26 17.77 21.24 -7.95
C ASN A 26 17.20 22.09 -6.80
N GLU A 27 15.91 22.44 -6.88
CA GLU A 27 15.23 23.24 -5.83
C GLU A 27 15.14 22.51 -4.48
N LEU A 28 15.01 21.18 -4.51
CA LEU A 28 14.85 20.37 -3.31
C LEU A 28 16.14 19.75 -2.80
N LYS A 29 17.25 19.87 -3.52
CA LYS A 29 18.54 19.25 -3.19
C LYS A 29 18.99 19.53 -1.75
N SER A 30 18.97 20.80 -1.34
CA SER A 30 19.37 21.20 0.02
C SER A 30 18.45 20.59 1.10
N LYS A 31 17.13 20.64 0.88
CA LYS A 31 16.15 20.05 1.81
C LYS A 31 16.32 18.53 1.92
N HIS A 32 16.61 17.86 0.80
CA HIS A 32 16.90 16.42 0.77
C HIS A 32 18.17 16.10 1.55
N THR A 33 19.26 16.86 1.35
CA THR A 33 20.50 16.69 2.13
C THR A 33 20.26 16.82 3.62
N SER A 34 19.53 17.85 4.07
CA SER A 34 19.17 17.99 5.50
C SER A 34 18.32 16.83 6.01
N TYR A 35 17.42 16.30 5.19
CA TYR A 35 16.60 15.15 5.54
C TYR A 35 17.43 13.85 5.66
N LEU A 36 18.37 13.61 4.75
CA LEU A 36 19.31 12.49 4.87
C LEU A 36 20.18 12.60 6.13
N GLN A 37 20.66 13.80 6.48
CA GLN A 37 21.37 14.04 7.73
C GLN A 37 20.49 13.73 8.96
N HIS A 38 19.21 14.08 8.92
CA HIS A 38 18.26 13.70 9.97
C HIS A 38 18.14 12.17 10.07
N LYS A 39 17.94 11.46 8.95
CA LYS A 39 17.86 9.99 8.92
C LYS A 39 19.11 9.30 9.47
N LEU A 40 20.31 9.83 9.19
CA LEU A 40 21.57 9.28 9.71
C LEU A 40 21.67 9.30 11.25
N ASN A 41 20.91 10.18 11.90
CA ASN A 41 20.86 10.24 13.37
C ASN A 41 19.79 9.33 13.98
N LEU A 42 18.99 8.65 13.15
CA LEU A 42 17.96 7.72 13.59
C LEU A 42 18.55 6.31 13.75
N PRO A 43 18.09 5.51 14.74
CA PRO A 43 18.52 4.14 14.95
C PRO A 43 17.92 3.14 13.93
N LEU A 44 18.03 3.44 12.64
CA LEU A 44 17.47 2.61 11.57
C LEU A 44 18.19 1.26 11.48
N LYS A 45 17.44 0.17 11.33
CA LYS A 45 18.02 -1.18 11.14
C LYS A 45 18.62 -1.36 9.75
N THR A 46 18.07 -0.66 8.76
CA THR A 46 18.53 -0.69 7.37
C THR A 46 19.15 0.65 7.02
N ASN A 47 20.41 0.63 6.61
CA ASN A 47 21.08 1.78 6.02
C ASN A 47 21.33 1.52 4.54
N PHE A 48 21.01 2.50 3.70
CA PHE A 48 21.29 2.46 2.27
C PHE A 48 22.62 3.19 2.00
N ASP A 49 23.31 2.77 0.94
CA ASP A 49 24.43 3.54 0.43
C ASP A 49 23.94 4.83 -0.27
N SER A 50 24.87 5.74 -0.56
CA SER A 50 24.55 7.04 -1.15
C SER A 50 23.90 6.94 -2.53
N GLU A 51 24.26 5.92 -3.33
CA GLU A 51 23.71 5.73 -4.66
C GLU A 51 22.26 5.24 -4.58
N GLN A 52 21.97 4.32 -3.65
CA GLN A 52 20.63 3.83 -3.40
C GLN A 52 19.70 4.94 -2.88
N GLU A 53 20.14 5.76 -1.92
CA GLU A 53 19.35 6.90 -1.43
C GLU A 53 19.06 7.90 -2.56
N GLU A 54 20.04 8.19 -3.42
CA GLU A 54 19.87 9.12 -4.53
C GLU A 54 18.88 8.60 -5.59
N ASN A 55 18.96 7.31 -5.90
CA ASN A 55 18.01 6.65 -6.81
C ASN A 55 16.59 6.67 -6.24
N GLU A 56 16.42 6.30 -4.97
CA GLU A 56 15.12 6.32 -4.29
C GLU A 56 14.51 7.73 -4.28
N TRP A 57 15.35 8.74 -4.05
CA TRP A 57 14.95 10.14 -4.12
C TRP A 57 14.46 10.54 -5.51
N CYS A 58 15.20 10.19 -6.56
CA CYS A 58 14.79 10.46 -7.93
C CYS A 58 13.45 9.80 -8.28
N TYR A 59 13.22 8.57 -7.83
CA TYR A 59 11.93 7.90 -8.02
C TYR A 59 10.80 8.58 -7.24
N GLU A 60 11.05 9.07 -6.02
CA GLU A 60 10.08 9.85 -5.24
C GLU A 60 9.70 11.15 -5.95
N LEU A 61 10.69 11.94 -6.38
CA LEU A 61 10.46 13.17 -7.15
C LEU A 61 9.57 12.91 -8.36
N HIS A 62 9.86 11.83 -9.09
CA HIS A 62 9.09 11.46 -10.26
C HIS A 62 7.64 11.08 -9.93
N ARG A 63 7.40 10.31 -8.86
CA ARG A 63 6.02 9.99 -8.40
C ARG A 63 5.23 11.27 -8.11
N PHE A 64 5.81 12.20 -7.38
CA PHE A 64 5.17 13.48 -7.06
C PHE A 64 4.91 14.33 -8.33
N LEU A 65 5.86 14.37 -9.27
CA LEU A 65 5.66 15.04 -10.56
C LEU A 65 4.46 14.46 -11.32
N ARG A 66 4.36 13.13 -11.44
CA ARG A 66 3.22 12.49 -12.11
C ARG A 66 1.90 12.82 -11.41
N ALA A 67 1.85 12.68 -10.09
CA ALA A 67 0.65 12.92 -9.30
C ALA A 67 0.19 14.39 -9.33
N ARG A 68 1.11 15.32 -9.55
CA ARG A 68 0.82 16.75 -9.71
C ARG A 68 0.77 17.19 -11.18
N LYS A 69 0.61 16.23 -12.12
CA LYS A 69 0.48 16.48 -13.57
C LYS A 69 1.62 17.34 -14.12
N TRP A 70 2.84 17.08 -13.63
CA TRP A 70 4.05 17.80 -13.99
C TRP A 70 3.99 19.31 -13.67
N ASN A 71 3.20 19.72 -12.67
CA ASN A 71 3.22 21.09 -12.15
C ASN A 71 4.36 21.25 -11.13
N VAL A 72 5.40 22.00 -11.51
CA VAL A 72 6.63 22.18 -10.73
C VAL A 72 6.35 22.81 -9.36
N THR A 73 5.61 23.91 -9.30
CA THR A 73 5.32 24.64 -8.05
C THR A 73 4.57 23.77 -7.05
N HIS A 74 3.52 23.07 -7.49
CA HIS A 74 2.75 22.17 -6.63
C HIS A 74 3.57 20.95 -6.19
N THR A 75 4.42 20.42 -7.06
CA THR A 75 5.31 19.31 -6.76
C THR A 75 6.28 19.68 -5.63
N ILE A 76 6.99 20.82 -5.77
CA ILE A 76 7.92 21.31 -4.74
C ILE A 76 7.21 21.50 -3.40
N LYS A 77 6.02 22.11 -3.42
CA LYS A 77 5.22 22.30 -2.21
C LYS A 77 4.87 20.97 -1.55
N SER A 78 4.29 20.02 -2.30
CA SER A 78 3.86 18.73 -1.75
C SER A 78 5.03 17.90 -1.20
N ILE A 79 6.21 17.94 -1.84
CA ILE A 79 7.38 17.21 -1.34
C ILE A 79 7.92 17.84 -0.05
N ARG A 80 7.95 19.18 0.04
CA ARG A 80 8.34 19.87 1.30
C ARG A 80 7.40 19.50 2.44
N GLU A 81 6.09 19.50 2.16
CA GLU A 81 5.06 19.10 3.13
C GLU A 81 5.21 17.63 3.54
N MET A 82 5.47 16.73 2.58
CA MET A 82 5.72 15.32 2.86
C MET A 82 6.97 15.10 3.74
N ILE A 83 8.11 15.72 3.40
CA ILE A 83 9.33 15.58 4.21
C ILE A 83 9.10 16.10 5.64
N GLN A 84 8.43 17.25 5.77
CA GLN A 84 8.13 17.81 7.09
C GLN A 84 7.19 16.89 7.87
N TRP A 85 6.15 16.37 7.23
CA TRP A 85 5.22 15.41 7.84
C TRP A 85 5.94 14.14 8.30
N ARG A 86 6.87 13.59 7.51
CA ARG A 86 7.67 12.41 7.90
C ARG A 86 8.46 12.65 9.18
N ILE A 87 9.11 13.82 9.29
CA ILE A 87 9.87 14.22 10.48
C ILE A 87 8.93 14.39 11.68
N ASP A 88 7.85 15.17 11.53
CA ASP A 88 6.94 15.52 12.61
C ASP A 88 6.21 14.29 13.20
N ASN A 89 6.04 13.23 12.39
CA ASN A 89 5.31 12.01 12.76
C ASN A 89 6.24 10.79 12.94
N ASN A 90 7.56 10.98 12.97
CA ASN A 90 8.56 9.91 13.14
C ASN A 90 8.35 8.71 12.17
N VAL A 91 7.96 9.00 10.92
CA VAL A 91 7.54 7.97 9.96
C VAL A 91 8.69 7.02 9.62
N ASP A 92 9.92 7.53 9.56
CA ASP A 92 11.10 6.72 9.26
C ASP A 92 11.39 5.64 10.32
N LEU A 93 10.92 5.83 11.55
CA LEU A 93 11.07 4.87 12.66
C LEU A 93 9.90 3.90 12.78
N ILE A 94 8.84 4.05 11.98
CA ILE A 94 7.58 3.37 12.27
C ILE A 94 7.70 1.84 12.20
N LEU A 95 8.57 1.32 11.33
CA LEU A 95 8.83 -0.12 11.21
C LEU A 95 9.66 -0.69 12.37
N GLU A 96 10.38 0.18 13.08
CA GLU A 96 11.17 -0.18 14.26
C GLU A 96 10.43 0.06 15.56
N HIS A 97 9.31 0.78 15.51
CA HIS A 97 8.47 1.10 16.66
C HIS A 97 7.66 -0.13 17.12
N ALA A 98 8.18 -0.82 18.15
CA ALA A 98 7.58 -2.05 18.68
C ALA A 98 6.10 -1.91 19.11
N PRO A 99 5.63 -0.80 19.71
CA PRO A 99 4.22 -0.58 19.96
C PRO A 99 3.36 -0.62 18.68
N THR A 100 3.73 0.09 17.62
CA THR A 100 2.96 0.07 16.36
C THR A 100 2.94 -1.33 15.73
N ALA A 101 4.06 -2.06 15.76
CA ALA A 101 4.08 -3.47 15.32
C ALA A 101 3.09 -4.35 16.11
N SER A 102 3.02 -4.17 17.43
CA SER A 102 2.07 -4.89 18.29
C SER A 102 0.61 -4.52 18.00
N ARG A 103 0.33 -3.23 17.70
CA ARG A 103 -1.00 -2.76 17.28
C ARG A 103 -1.39 -3.34 15.93
N MET A 104 -0.44 -3.45 14.99
CA MET A 104 -0.65 -4.10 13.70
C MET A 104 -1.02 -5.58 13.84
N ASP A 105 -0.33 -6.32 14.73
CA ASP A 105 -0.65 -7.72 15.00
C ASP A 105 -2.05 -7.89 15.59
N LEU A 106 -2.47 -6.97 16.47
CA LEU A 106 -3.83 -6.95 17.01
C LEU A 106 -4.86 -6.59 15.92
N LEU A 107 -4.56 -5.60 15.07
CA LEU A 107 -5.44 -5.17 14.00
C LEU A 107 -5.73 -6.31 13.03
N ARG A 108 -4.71 -7.12 12.68
CA ARG A 108 -4.88 -8.29 11.81
C ARG A 108 -5.87 -9.33 12.34
N ARG A 109 -6.13 -9.38 13.65
CA ARG A 109 -7.14 -10.30 14.24
C ARG A 109 -8.58 -9.86 14.00
N VAL A 110 -8.80 -8.55 13.86
CA VAL A 110 -10.14 -7.94 13.67
C VAL A 110 -10.35 -7.39 12.26
N MET A 111 -9.26 -7.21 11.51
CA MET A 111 -9.19 -6.88 10.09
C MET A 111 -8.25 -7.88 9.40
N PRO A 112 -8.76 -9.03 8.97
CA PRO A 112 -7.93 -10.14 8.51
C PRO A 112 -7.21 -9.78 7.24
N SER A 113 -5.89 -9.74 7.33
CA SER A 113 -5.05 -9.38 6.20
C SER A 113 -3.64 -9.92 6.32
N ALA A 114 -2.99 -10.07 5.17
CA ALA A 114 -1.63 -10.57 5.07
C ALA A 114 -0.92 -9.99 3.85
N GLN A 115 0.39 -9.78 3.98
CA GLN A 115 1.27 -9.73 2.81
C GLN A 115 1.43 -11.15 2.28
N HIS A 116 1.43 -11.31 0.96
CA HIS A 116 1.43 -12.62 0.32
C HIS A 116 2.07 -12.58 -1.07
N GLY A 117 3.34 -12.96 -1.17
CA GLY A 117 4.02 -13.12 -2.46
C GLY A 117 4.07 -11.84 -3.31
N TYR A 118 4.17 -12.03 -4.62
CA TYR A 118 4.28 -10.95 -5.59
C TYR A 118 3.43 -11.21 -6.84
N THR A 119 2.95 -10.14 -7.46
CA THR A 119 2.33 -10.22 -8.79
C THR A 119 3.38 -10.51 -9.88
N LYS A 120 2.93 -10.86 -11.08
CA LYS A 120 3.79 -10.99 -12.28
C LYS A 120 4.52 -9.70 -12.64
N ALA A 121 3.97 -8.55 -12.25
CA ALA A 121 4.62 -7.25 -12.37
C ALA A 121 5.58 -6.95 -11.20
N HIS A 122 5.92 -7.96 -10.39
CA HIS A 122 6.77 -7.91 -9.21
C HIS A 122 6.28 -7.02 -8.07
N ARG A 123 5.04 -6.55 -8.10
CA ARG A 123 4.45 -5.76 -7.00
C ARG A 123 4.26 -6.63 -5.77
N PRO A 124 4.63 -6.17 -4.56
CA PRO A 124 4.19 -6.80 -3.31
C PRO A 124 2.67 -6.93 -3.32
N LEU A 125 2.17 -8.11 -2.96
CA LEU A 125 0.76 -8.41 -2.94
C LEU A 125 0.24 -8.43 -1.50
N TYR A 126 -0.70 -7.56 -1.20
CA TYR A 126 -1.45 -7.52 0.05
C TYR A 126 -2.85 -8.11 -0.16
N ILE A 127 -3.31 -8.93 0.77
CA ILE A 127 -4.65 -9.54 0.74
C ILE A 127 -5.37 -9.13 2.00
N GLU A 128 -6.56 -8.54 1.85
CA GLU A 128 -7.44 -8.14 2.94
C GLU A 128 -8.82 -8.75 2.74
N LYS A 129 -9.31 -9.45 3.76
CA LYS A 129 -10.69 -9.97 3.79
C LYS A 129 -11.62 -8.94 4.39
N SER A 130 -11.81 -7.82 3.69
CA SER A 130 -12.61 -6.72 4.21
C SER A 130 -14.04 -7.13 4.54
N GLY A 131 -14.59 -8.15 3.88
CA GLY A 131 -15.91 -8.69 4.19
C GLY A 131 -16.05 -9.28 5.60
N LEU A 132 -14.94 -9.63 6.26
CA LEU A 132 -14.91 -10.23 7.59
C LEU A 132 -14.43 -9.25 8.68
N ILE A 133 -14.29 -7.96 8.36
CA ILE A 133 -13.88 -6.94 9.32
C ILE A 133 -14.89 -6.82 10.48
N ARG A 134 -14.37 -6.89 11.71
CA ARG A 134 -15.12 -6.70 12.96
C ARG A 134 -15.12 -5.22 13.36
N VAL A 135 -15.89 -4.39 12.65
CA VAL A 135 -15.87 -2.91 12.78
C VAL A 135 -16.09 -2.43 14.22
N ASN A 136 -17.05 -3.00 14.97
CA ASN A 136 -17.30 -2.56 16.34
C ASN A 136 -16.09 -2.85 17.25
N LYS A 137 -15.45 -4.02 17.12
CA LYS A 137 -14.23 -4.36 17.88
C LYS A 137 -13.10 -3.40 17.55
N ILE A 138 -12.90 -3.06 16.28
CA ILE A 138 -11.91 -2.04 15.87
C ILE A 138 -12.16 -0.72 16.58
N LEU A 139 -13.41 -0.22 16.56
CA LEU A 139 -13.75 1.06 17.17
C LEU A 139 -13.67 1.06 18.71
N ASN A 140 -13.78 -0.12 19.35
CA ASN A 140 -13.61 -0.27 20.80
C ASN A 140 -12.12 -0.42 21.18
N MET A 141 -11.32 -1.05 20.33
CA MET A 141 -9.95 -1.44 20.65
C MET A 141 -8.90 -0.42 20.19
N PHE A 142 -9.22 0.47 19.25
CA PHE A 142 -8.29 1.41 18.64
C PHE A 142 -8.82 2.84 18.62
N THR A 143 -7.93 3.80 18.87
CA THR A 143 -8.20 5.19 18.53
C THR A 143 -8.03 5.42 17.02
N PRO A 144 -8.62 6.49 16.46
CA PRO A 144 -8.38 6.89 15.08
C PRO A 144 -6.89 7.05 14.74
N GLU A 145 -6.11 7.62 15.66
CA GLU A 145 -4.67 7.88 15.49
C GLU A 145 -3.89 6.57 15.37
N GLU A 146 -4.18 5.58 16.23
CA GLU A 146 -3.53 4.27 16.17
C GLU A 146 -3.84 3.52 14.87
N LEU A 147 -5.07 3.66 14.34
CA LEU A 147 -5.42 3.08 13.04
C LEU A 147 -4.68 3.76 11.89
N LEU A 148 -4.47 5.08 11.97
CA LEU A 148 -3.68 5.80 10.98
C LEU A 148 -2.19 5.44 11.08
N GLU A 149 -1.64 5.27 12.29
CA GLU A 149 -0.28 4.73 12.47
C GLU A 149 -0.14 3.32 11.89
N CYS A 150 -1.13 2.45 12.11
CA CYS A 150 -1.19 1.13 11.51
C CYS A 150 -1.19 1.20 9.96
N HIS A 151 -1.94 2.14 9.39
CA HIS A 151 -1.96 2.38 7.93
C HIS A 151 -0.60 2.86 7.41
N ILE A 152 0.06 3.79 8.11
CA ILE A 152 1.40 4.28 7.76
C ILE A 152 2.43 3.16 7.88
N TYR A 153 2.35 2.33 8.91
CA TYR A 153 3.20 1.16 9.08
C TYR A 153 3.04 0.21 7.89
N TRP A 154 1.80 -0.07 7.48
CA TRP A 154 1.53 -0.88 6.30
C TRP A 154 2.13 -0.27 5.04
N LEU A 155 1.98 1.03 4.81
CA LEU A 155 2.58 1.73 3.65
C LEU A 155 4.10 1.61 3.63
N GLU A 156 4.77 1.91 4.74
CA GLU A 156 6.23 1.82 4.85
C GLU A 156 6.73 0.39 4.66
N TYR A 157 6.01 -0.60 5.20
CA TYR A 157 6.36 -2.00 5.04
C TYR A 157 6.24 -2.45 3.58
N ASN A 158 5.18 -2.04 2.87
CA ASN A 158 5.06 -2.31 1.43
C ASN A 158 6.14 -1.58 0.62
N CYS A 159 6.52 -0.36 1.00
CA CYS A 159 7.65 0.34 0.38
C CYS A 159 8.95 -0.44 0.56
N GLN A 160 9.21 -0.97 1.75
CA GLN A 160 10.38 -1.82 2.03
C GLN A 160 10.36 -3.08 1.15
N LEU A 161 9.24 -3.80 1.10
CA LEU A 161 9.10 -5.01 0.27
C LEU A 161 9.29 -4.71 -1.21
N ALA A 162 8.80 -3.56 -1.70
CA ALA A 162 9.00 -3.13 -3.08
C ALA A 162 10.48 -2.87 -3.37
N ARG A 163 11.21 -2.18 -2.48
CA ARG A 163 12.66 -1.96 -2.61
C ARG A 163 13.46 -3.26 -2.61
N GLU A 164 13.16 -4.15 -1.67
CA GLU A 164 13.78 -5.48 -1.61
C GLU A 164 13.52 -6.26 -2.90
N ARG A 165 12.29 -6.21 -3.40
CA ARG A 165 11.94 -6.86 -4.66
C ARG A 165 12.66 -6.25 -5.84
N SER A 166 12.84 -4.92 -5.89
CA SER A 166 13.62 -4.25 -6.93
C SER A 166 15.03 -4.80 -7.02
N ARG A 167 15.69 -5.00 -5.88
CA ARG A 167 17.03 -5.60 -5.80
C ARG A 167 17.05 -7.04 -6.30
N GLN A 168 16.06 -7.84 -5.91
CA GLN A 168 15.97 -9.25 -6.30
C GLN A 168 15.78 -9.44 -7.81
N VAL A 169 14.99 -8.58 -8.46
CA VAL A 169 14.64 -8.72 -9.88
C VAL A 169 15.46 -7.83 -10.81
N GLY A 170 16.33 -6.98 -10.25
CA GLY A 170 17.15 -6.03 -11.00
C GLY A 170 16.34 -4.99 -11.78
N LYS A 171 15.14 -4.64 -11.31
CA LYS A 171 14.24 -3.66 -11.95
C LYS A 171 13.51 -2.84 -10.90
N HIS A 172 13.24 -1.58 -11.19
CA HIS A 172 12.50 -0.72 -10.26
C HIS A 172 11.06 -1.19 -10.05
N VAL A 173 10.71 -1.43 -8.78
CA VAL A 173 9.36 -1.74 -8.28
C VAL A 173 8.99 -0.69 -7.25
N GLU A 174 7.96 0.11 -7.55
CA GLU A 174 7.49 1.17 -6.65
C GLU A 174 6.01 1.08 -6.26
N THR A 175 5.27 0.15 -6.90
CA THR A 175 3.81 0.03 -6.73
C THR A 175 3.41 -1.27 -6.06
N PHE A 176 2.25 -1.25 -5.41
CA PHE A 176 1.67 -2.37 -4.69
C PHE A 176 0.48 -2.97 -5.44
N ALA A 177 0.15 -4.21 -5.12
CA ALA A 177 -1.08 -4.84 -5.54
C ALA A 177 -1.91 -5.27 -4.32
N THR A 178 -3.21 -5.09 -4.39
CA THR A 178 -4.11 -5.46 -3.28
C THR A 178 -5.25 -6.34 -3.78
N ILE A 179 -5.56 -7.41 -3.05
CA ILE A 179 -6.83 -8.14 -3.16
C ILE A 179 -7.71 -7.73 -1.97
N ILE A 180 -8.87 -7.17 -2.27
CA ILE A 180 -9.93 -6.81 -1.33
C ILE A 180 -11.06 -7.84 -1.49
N ASP A 181 -11.19 -8.74 -0.53
CA ASP A 181 -12.22 -9.78 -0.53
C ASP A 181 -13.43 -9.35 0.30
N LEU A 182 -14.54 -9.11 -0.40
CA LEU A 182 -15.79 -8.65 0.20
C LEU A 182 -16.75 -9.79 0.55
N HIS A 183 -16.31 -11.05 0.49
CA HIS A 183 -17.12 -12.17 0.94
C HIS A 183 -17.53 -12.01 2.41
N GLY A 184 -18.84 -12.08 2.68
CA GLY A 184 -19.38 -11.92 4.03
C GLY A 184 -19.58 -10.48 4.49
N CYS A 185 -19.29 -9.48 3.64
CA CYS A 185 -19.43 -8.07 3.99
C CYS A 185 -20.86 -7.72 4.42
N LYS A 186 -21.02 -7.38 5.70
CA LYS A 186 -22.29 -6.97 6.34
C LYS A 186 -22.18 -5.64 7.09
N TRP A 187 -20.99 -5.08 7.22
CA TRP A 187 -20.74 -3.91 8.05
C TRP A 187 -21.14 -2.61 7.35
N ASN A 188 -21.50 -1.62 8.16
CA ASN A 188 -21.91 -0.30 7.68
C ASN A 188 -20.68 0.58 7.46
N ILE A 189 -20.27 0.74 6.19
CA ILE A 189 -19.14 1.60 5.76
C ILE A 189 -19.19 3.02 6.33
N ARG A 190 -20.37 3.55 6.66
CA ARG A 190 -20.51 4.89 7.24
C ARG A 190 -19.82 5.03 8.59
N LYS A 191 -19.70 3.96 9.37
CA LYS A 191 -19.05 3.99 10.71
C LYS A 191 -17.54 4.26 10.62
N VAL A 192 -16.89 3.85 9.54
CA VAL A 192 -15.43 3.95 9.35
C VAL A 192 -15.05 4.92 8.23
N LEU A 193 -16.03 5.69 7.73
CA LEU A 193 -15.85 6.53 6.56
C LEU A 193 -14.82 7.64 6.76
N HIS A 194 -14.77 8.21 7.97
CA HIS A 194 -13.82 9.27 8.27
C HIS A 194 -12.38 8.73 8.29
N LEU A 195 -12.15 7.54 8.86
CA LEU A 195 -10.84 6.87 8.90
C LEU A 195 -10.36 6.57 7.49
N TYR A 196 -11.27 6.07 6.65
CA TYR A 196 -10.97 5.80 5.26
C TYR A 196 -10.56 7.06 4.49
N LYS A 197 -11.26 8.18 4.70
CA LYS A 197 -10.90 9.46 4.08
C LYS A 197 -9.54 9.98 4.57
N GLN A 198 -9.22 9.82 5.86
CA GLN A 198 -7.92 10.19 6.40
C GLN A 198 -6.79 9.33 5.83
N SER A 199 -7.04 8.02 5.66
CA SER A 199 -6.09 7.10 5.01
C SER A 199 -5.84 7.48 3.55
N LEU A 200 -6.91 7.77 2.79
CA LEU A 200 -6.79 8.26 1.41
C LEU A 200 -6.03 9.59 1.33
N TYR A 201 -6.23 10.50 2.28
CA TYR A 201 -5.48 11.74 2.33
C TYR A 201 -3.97 11.49 2.48
N ILE A 202 -3.57 10.54 3.35
CA ILE A 202 -2.17 10.12 3.50
C ILE A 202 -1.65 9.53 2.18
N ASP A 203 -2.42 8.64 1.56
CA ASP A 203 -2.05 7.98 0.29
C ASP A 203 -1.81 9.00 -0.83
N GLU A 204 -2.69 10.01 -0.97
CA GLU A 204 -2.62 11.00 -2.05
C GLU A 204 -1.54 12.08 -1.86
N ASN A 205 -1.28 12.46 -0.60
CA ASN A 205 -0.40 13.58 -0.28
C ASN A 205 1.03 13.16 0.05
N TYR A 206 1.20 11.99 0.67
CA TYR A 206 2.49 11.54 1.17
C TYR A 206 3.01 10.29 0.46
N TYR A 207 2.13 9.49 -0.15
CA TYR A 207 2.47 8.26 -0.89
C TYR A 207 1.89 8.22 -2.31
N PRO A 208 2.02 9.30 -3.10
CA PRO A 208 1.39 9.37 -4.41
C PRO A 208 1.86 8.26 -5.35
N GLU A 209 0.97 7.80 -6.24
CA GLU A 209 1.28 6.80 -7.26
C GLU A 209 1.79 5.44 -6.74
N ARG A 210 1.50 5.07 -5.48
CA ARG A 210 1.86 3.75 -4.92
C ARG A 210 0.91 2.62 -5.30
N LEU A 211 -0.37 2.89 -5.55
CA LEU A 211 -1.28 1.85 -6.01
C LEU A 211 -0.91 1.46 -7.45
N GLY A 212 -0.62 0.17 -7.68
CA GLY A 212 -0.41 -0.40 -9.01
C GLY A 212 -1.64 -1.12 -9.54
N GLN A 213 -2.26 -1.96 -8.70
CA GLN A 213 -3.47 -2.72 -9.06
C GLN A 213 -4.28 -3.06 -7.80
N MET A 214 -5.60 -2.97 -7.89
CA MET A 214 -6.51 -3.43 -6.85
C MET A 214 -7.52 -4.40 -7.45
N PHE A 215 -7.69 -5.57 -6.83
CA PHE A 215 -8.69 -6.57 -7.20
C PHE A 215 -9.75 -6.60 -6.12
N ILE A 216 -11.00 -6.28 -6.47
CA ILE A 216 -12.14 -6.44 -5.57
C ILE A 216 -12.80 -7.76 -5.91
N VAL A 217 -12.74 -8.74 -5.02
CA VAL A 217 -13.29 -10.08 -5.23
C VAL A 217 -14.50 -10.32 -4.34
N ASN A 218 -15.39 -11.20 -4.80
CA ASN A 218 -16.63 -11.56 -4.10
C ASN A 218 -17.49 -10.36 -3.65
N PRO A 219 -17.69 -9.32 -4.49
CA PRO A 219 -18.51 -8.18 -4.11
C PRO A 219 -19.95 -8.62 -3.77
N PRO A 220 -20.56 -8.12 -2.68
CA PRO A 220 -21.96 -8.39 -2.40
C PRO A 220 -22.87 -7.77 -3.46
N ALA A 221 -24.11 -8.22 -3.56
CA ALA A 221 -25.07 -7.69 -4.55
C ALA A 221 -25.27 -6.16 -4.44
N ILE A 222 -25.11 -5.60 -3.23
CA ILE A 222 -25.20 -4.15 -2.98
C ILE A 222 -23.93 -3.36 -3.40
N PHE A 223 -22.85 -4.03 -3.80
CA PHE A 223 -21.58 -3.38 -4.13
C PHE A 223 -21.68 -2.25 -5.16
N PRO A 224 -22.48 -2.33 -6.25
CA PRO A 224 -22.60 -1.20 -7.17
C PRO A 224 -23.09 0.10 -6.50
N ALA A 225 -23.96 -0.01 -5.50
CA ALA A 225 -24.41 1.14 -4.72
C ALA A 225 -23.30 1.68 -3.80
N LEU A 226 -22.55 0.78 -3.12
CA LEU A 226 -21.40 1.16 -2.30
C LEU A 226 -20.29 1.82 -3.14
N TRP A 227 -19.98 1.25 -4.30
CA TRP A 227 -19.01 1.81 -5.24
C TRP A 227 -19.42 3.21 -5.70
N ASN A 228 -20.70 3.45 -5.99
CA ASN A 228 -21.18 4.77 -6.34
C ASN A 228 -20.98 5.81 -5.22
N LEU A 229 -21.00 5.40 -3.96
CA LEU A 229 -20.76 6.29 -2.81
C LEU A 229 -19.28 6.70 -2.71
N VAL A 230 -18.36 5.76 -2.92
CA VAL A 230 -16.92 5.98 -2.65
C VAL A 230 -16.11 6.32 -3.90
N LYS A 231 -16.60 6.01 -5.11
CA LYS A 231 -15.83 6.17 -6.35
C LYS A 231 -15.34 7.59 -6.59
N HIS A 232 -16.04 8.61 -6.10
CA HIS A 232 -15.68 10.01 -6.31
C HIS A 232 -14.42 10.44 -5.55
N TRP A 233 -13.97 9.64 -4.60
CA TRP A 233 -12.74 9.90 -3.85
C TRP A 233 -11.49 9.41 -4.57
N PHE A 234 -11.63 8.60 -5.61
CA PHE A 234 -10.49 8.18 -6.43
C PHE A 234 -10.38 9.06 -7.67
N ASP A 235 -9.17 9.51 -7.96
CA ASP A 235 -8.87 10.16 -9.23
C ASP A 235 -9.09 9.17 -10.41
N PRO A 236 -9.23 9.67 -11.66
CA PRO A 236 -9.49 8.82 -12.82
C PRO A 236 -8.44 7.72 -13.05
N VAL A 237 -7.16 7.97 -12.77
CA VAL A 237 -6.08 6.99 -12.95
C VAL A 237 -6.19 5.89 -11.92
N THR A 238 -6.49 6.22 -10.65
CA THR A 238 -6.71 5.20 -9.63
C THR A 238 -7.88 4.27 -9.97
N LYS A 239 -8.96 4.79 -10.56
CA LYS A 239 -10.09 3.95 -11.00
C LYS A 239 -9.73 2.92 -12.05
N THR A 240 -8.82 3.22 -12.97
CA THR A 240 -8.43 2.24 -14.02
C THR A 240 -7.59 1.09 -13.45
N LYS A 241 -6.99 1.28 -12.27
CA LYS A 241 -6.24 0.26 -11.54
C LYS A 241 -7.15 -0.69 -10.73
N ILE A 242 -8.45 -0.43 -10.65
CA ILE A 242 -9.41 -1.23 -9.87
C ILE A 242 -10.14 -2.21 -10.80
N ILE A 243 -9.96 -3.51 -10.53
CA ILE A 243 -10.64 -4.61 -11.23
C ILE A 243 -11.63 -5.24 -10.28
N VAL A 244 -12.92 -5.16 -10.62
CA VAL A 244 -14.00 -5.79 -9.83
C VAL A 244 -14.34 -7.15 -10.44
N ILE A 245 -14.17 -8.20 -9.65
CA ILE A 245 -14.30 -9.59 -10.07
C ILE A 245 -15.55 -10.18 -9.42
N LYS A 246 -16.61 -10.38 -10.22
CA LYS A 246 -17.87 -10.97 -9.74
C LYS A 246 -17.66 -12.42 -9.30
N LYS A 247 -18.44 -12.87 -8.31
CA LYS A 247 -18.44 -14.25 -7.83
C LYS A 247 -18.75 -15.23 -8.97
N GLY A 248 -17.86 -16.20 -9.21
CA GLY A 248 -18.05 -17.25 -10.21
C GLY A 248 -16.73 -17.92 -10.62
N SER A 249 -16.80 -18.88 -11.55
CA SER A 249 -15.64 -19.64 -12.06
C SER A 249 -14.55 -18.78 -12.74
N GLY A 250 -14.89 -17.55 -13.13
CA GLY A 250 -13.95 -16.60 -13.75
C GLY A 250 -13.04 -15.87 -12.76
N THR A 251 -13.29 -15.97 -11.44
CA THR A 251 -12.52 -15.19 -10.44
C THR A 251 -11.04 -15.53 -10.46
N SER A 252 -10.74 -16.83 -10.33
CA SER A 252 -9.37 -17.33 -10.33
C SER A 252 -8.67 -17.08 -11.67
N ALA A 253 -9.38 -17.26 -12.79
CA ALA A 253 -8.80 -17.05 -14.11
C ALA A 253 -8.30 -15.61 -14.31
N LEU A 254 -9.02 -14.61 -13.80
CA LEU A 254 -8.61 -13.21 -13.92
C LEU A 254 -7.45 -12.87 -12.97
N LEU A 255 -7.48 -13.35 -11.72
CA LEU A 255 -6.33 -13.17 -10.81
C LEU A 255 -5.06 -13.81 -11.37
N LEU A 256 -5.17 -15.02 -11.92
CA LEU A 256 -4.05 -15.75 -12.55
C LEU A 256 -3.50 -15.09 -13.82
N GLN A 257 -4.20 -14.12 -14.43
CA GLN A 257 -3.62 -13.29 -15.50
C GLN A 257 -2.52 -12.37 -14.95
N HIS A 258 -2.67 -11.92 -13.70
CA HIS A 258 -1.79 -10.93 -13.07
C HIS A 258 -0.85 -11.50 -12.01
N ILE A 259 -1.17 -12.65 -11.43
CA ILE A 259 -0.46 -13.27 -10.32
C ILE A 259 -0.12 -14.70 -10.74
N ASP A 260 1.13 -15.12 -10.53
CA ASP A 260 1.52 -16.51 -10.80
C ASP A 260 0.83 -17.46 -9.80
N SER A 261 0.51 -18.68 -10.24
CA SER A 261 -0.26 -19.63 -9.42
C SER A 261 0.42 -19.93 -8.09
N ASP A 262 1.74 -20.10 -8.08
CA ASP A 262 2.54 -20.35 -6.87
C ASP A 262 2.65 -19.13 -5.93
N GLN A 263 2.27 -17.95 -6.40
CA GLN A 263 2.23 -16.69 -5.63
C GLN A 263 0.79 -16.34 -5.17
N LEU A 264 -0.21 -17.17 -5.49
CA LEU A 264 -1.61 -16.94 -5.15
C LEU A 264 -2.13 -18.04 -4.19
N PRO A 265 -2.88 -17.70 -3.12
CA PRO A 265 -3.46 -18.71 -2.25
C PRO A 265 -4.44 -19.65 -2.98
N HIS A 266 -4.54 -20.88 -2.50
CA HIS A 266 -5.47 -21.90 -3.01
C HIS A 266 -6.93 -21.41 -3.02
N GLU A 267 -7.35 -20.64 -2.01
CA GLU A 267 -8.71 -20.08 -1.93
C GLU A 267 -9.06 -19.09 -3.07
N TYR A 268 -8.04 -18.50 -3.70
CA TYR A 268 -8.20 -17.63 -4.87
C TYR A 268 -7.90 -18.37 -6.18
N GLY A 269 -7.67 -19.69 -6.12
CA GLY A 269 -7.40 -20.59 -7.25
C GLY A 269 -5.94 -20.67 -7.67
N GLY A 270 -5.01 -20.29 -6.79
CA GLY A 270 -3.58 -20.54 -6.97
C GLY A 270 -3.15 -21.90 -6.43
N SER A 271 -1.84 -22.05 -6.26
CA SER A 271 -1.15 -23.27 -5.82
C SER A 271 -0.03 -22.97 -4.82
N CYS A 272 -0.06 -21.81 -4.16
CA CYS A 272 0.93 -21.44 -3.15
C CYS A 272 0.92 -22.47 -2.00
N ASN A 273 2.04 -23.19 -1.84
CA ASN A 273 2.23 -24.23 -0.82
C ASN A 273 3.05 -23.73 0.39
N SER A 274 3.55 -22.49 0.33
CA SER A 274 4.40 -21.87 1.35
C SER A 274 3.62 -21.39 2.59
N CYS A 275 2.29 -21.49 2.59
CA CYS A 275 1.38 -20.91 3.58
C CYS A 275 1.52 -21.47 5.01
N SER A 276 2.14 -22.63 5.20
CA SER A 276 2.34 -23.19 6.55
C SER A 276 3.73 -22.95 7.11
N THR A 277 4.71 -22.51 6.31
CA THR A 277 6.14 -22.50 6.71
C THR A 277 6.91 -21.22 6.40
N ALA A 278 6.34 -20.24 5.68
CA ALA A 278 7.04 -18.98 5.40
C ALA A 278 6.60 -17.87 6.37
N PRO A 279 7.54 -17.12 7.00
CA PRO A 279 7.24 -16.09 8.00
C PRO A 279 6.38 -14.92 7.47
N ASN A 280 6.32 -14.73 6.16
CA ASN A 280 5.51 -13.70 5.49
C ASN A 280 4.33 -14.30 4.71
N CYS A 281 3.96 -15.55 5.01
CA CYS A 281 2.83 -16.24 4.41
C CYS A 281 1.91 -16.67 5.56
N ILE A 282 1.32 -15.68 6.24
CA ILE A 282 0.40 -15.93 7.35
C ILE A 282 -0.83 -16.62 6.76
N SER A 283 -1.19 -17.79 7.29
CA SER A 283 -2.49 -18.40 7.02
C SER A 283 -3.56 -17.34 7.29
N VAL A 284 -4.41 -17.05 6.31
CA VAL A 284 -5.46 -16.03 6.41
C VAL A 284 -6.50 -16.34 7.50
N TYR A 285 -6.30 -17.42 8.26
CA TYR A 285 -7.15 -17.92 9.33
C TYR A 285 -6.51 -17.93 10.73
N ASP A 286 -5.35 -17.31 10.97
CA ASP A 286 -4.93 -17.05 12.36
C ASP A 286 -5.68 -15.83 12.92
N TRP A 287 -6.97 -16.03 13.21
CA TRP A 287 -7.85 -15.07 13.87
C TRP A 287 -7.42 -14.80 15.33
N GLY A 288 -6.40 -15.51 15.84
CA GLY A 288 -6.33 -15.86 17.24
C GLY A 288 -7.51 -16.78 17.61
N LYS A 289 -7.45 -17.37 18.80
CA LYS A 289 -8.67 -17.91 19.40
C LYS A 289 -9.52 -16.73 19.86
N ASP A 290 -10.82 -16.73 19.55
CA ASP A 290 -11.77 -15.88 20.26
C ASP A 290 -11.56 -16.11 21.77
N THR A 291 -11.31 -15.05 22.53
CA THR A 291 -11.25 -15.16 23.99
C THR A 291 -12.68 -15.30 24.53
N ALA A 292 -12.85 -15.77 25.76
CA ALA A 292 -14.18 -15.89 26.37
C ALA A 292 -14.96 -14.54 26.45
N ASP A 293 -14.25 -13.42 26.30
CA ASP A 293 -14.82 -12.07 26.23
C ASP A 293 -15.37 -11.73 24.82
N ASP A 294 -14.92 -12.45 23.78
CA ASP A 294 -15.31 -12.20 22.39
C ASP A 294 -16.73 -12.69 22.05
N GLU A 295 -17.30 -13.59 22.87
CA GLU A 295 -18.65 -14.15 22.74
C GLU A 295 -19.74 -13.34 23.48
N GLN A 296 -19.37 -12.37 24.33
CA GLN A 296 -20.33 -11.63 25.15
C GLN A 296 -20.82 -10.30 24.53
N GLU A 297 -20.29 -9.91 23.36
CA GLU A 297 -20.61 -8.64 22.68
C GLU A 297 -21.18 -8.80 21.26
N GLU A 298 -21.92 -9.89 20.98
CA GLU A 298 -22.81 -9.97 19.80
C GLU A 298 -24.19 -9.34 20.04
#